data_AF-A0A2N1MPF4-F1
#
_entry.id   AF-A0A2N1MPF4-F1
#
_cell.length_a   1.000
_cell.length_b   1.000
_cell.length_c   1.000
_cell.angle_alpha   90.00
_cell.angle_beta   90.00
_cell.angle_gamma   90.00
#
_symmetry.space_group_name_H-M   'P 1'
#
loop_
_entity.id
_entity.type
_entity.pdbx_description
1 polymer ?
#
loop_
_entity_poly.entity_id
_entity_poly.type
_entity_poly.pdbx_seq_one_letter_code
_entity_poly.pdbx_strand_id
1 'polypeptide(L)'
;MRDEINDLKNSRVVIESKLDQLTGHIKQFISSIGGASLEQADSASSTIILIMIPFNTFPISNSFNISSFNVNGLKMYGQTKIKQISSFFSFKHISFGGVVNTYLHLKQIKFLSKRISNYTVFSSDLDTSKQILSSGGVSLFIDNVLALHVQDFISHSSHLLSVDLYFKGSVKLRIFVIYIPPPAERALRSDTIELLIHQLICLW
;
A
#
# COMPACT_ATOMS: atom_id res chain seq x y z
N MET A 1 -28.00 28.50 -6.27
CA MET A 1 -27.61 28.19 -7.66
C MET A 1 -26.31 28.84 -8.11
N ARG A 2 -26.18 30.18 -8.19
CA ARG A 2 -24.89 30.82 -8.56
C ARG A 2 -23.80 30.67 -7.48
N ASP A 3 -24.18 30.78 -6.22
CA ASP A 3 -23.25 30.67 -5.09
C ASP A 3 -22.77 29.22 -4.88
N GLU A 4 -23.66 28.24 -4.99
CA GLU A 4 -23.30 26.80 -4.94
C GLU A 4 -22.33 26.39 -6.05
N ILE A 5 -22.47 26.96 -7.26
CA ILE A 5 -21.55 26.70 -8.38
C ILE A 5 -20.17 27.30 -8.10
N ASN A 6 -20.11 28.45 -7.42
CA ASN A 6 -18.83 29.06 -7.04
C ASN A 6 -18.16 28.30 -5.89
N ASP A 7 -18.92 27.80 -4.93
CA ASP A 7 -18.41 26.97 -3.84
C ASP A 7 -17.85 25.64 -4.34
N LEU A 8 -18.51 25.01 -5.33
CA LEU A 8 -18.02 23.80 -6.01
C LEU A 8 -16.71 24.05 -6.78
N LYS A 9 -16.58 25.20 -7.44
CA LYS A 9 -15.34 25.58 -8.13
C LYS A 9 -14.20 25.81 -7.16
N ASN A 10 -14.47 26.50 -6.05
CA ASN A 10 -13.47 26.78 -5.02
C ASN A 10 -13.00 25.49 -4.33
N SER A 11 -13.93 24.59 -4.00
CA SER A 11 -13.57 23.30 -3.40
C SER A 11 -12.77 22.42 -4.36
N ARG A 12 -13.08 22.44 -5.67
CA ARG A 12 -12.26 21.77 -6.69
C ARG A 12 -10.82 22.31 -6.73
N VAL A 13 -10.63 23.63 -6.74
CA VAL A 13 -9.29 24.26 -6.74
C VAL A 13 -8.50 23.89 -5.49
N VAL A 14 -9.16 23.85 -4.33
CA VAL A 14 -8.53 23.43 -3.06
C VAL A 14 -8.10 21.97 -3.10
N ILE A 15 -8.91 21.09 -3.71
CA ILE A 15 -8.57 19.67 -3.88
C ILE A 15 -7.36 19.50 -4.82
N GLU A 16 -7.36 20.19 -5.96
CA GLU A 16 -6.25 20.16 -6.92
C GLU A 16 -4.94 20.65 -6.26
N SER A 17 -5.00 21.74 -5.49
CA SER A 17 -3.84 22.24 -4.73
C SER A 17 -3.33 21.25 -3.68
N LYS A 18 -4.22 20.57 -2.94
CA LYS A 18 -3.83 19.54 -1.98
C LYS A 18 -3.22 18.31 -2.65
N LEU A 19 -3.71 17.96 -3.84
CA LEU A 19 -3.17 16.87 -4.64
C LEU A 19 -1.77 17.20 -5.16
N ASP A 20 -1.53 18.44 -5.62
CA ASP A 20 -0.21 18.91 -6.02
C ASP A 20 0.77 18.91 -4.84
N GLN A 21 0.31 19.32 -3.65
CA GLN A 21 1.11 19.30 -2.44
C GLN A 21 1.48 17.87 -2.02
N LEU A 22 0.51 16.95 -2.03
CA LEU A 22 0.74 15.53 -1.76
C LEU A 22 1.72 14.93 -2.78
N THR A 23 1.54 15.26 -4.06
CA THR A 23 2.45 14.85 -5.13
C THR A 23 3.87 15.36 -4.89
N GLY A 24 4.01 16.61 -4.44
CA GLY A 24 5.29 17.21 -4.05
C GLY A 24 5.95 16.47 -2.88
N HIS A 25 5.19 16.16 -1.83
CA HIS A 25 5.69 15.41 -0.67
C HIS A 25 6.10 13.98 -1.04
N ILE A 26 5.33 13.31 -1.91
CA ILE A 26 5.69 11.97 -2.39
C ILE A 26 6.98 12.03 -3.22
N LYS A 27 7.14 13.03 -4.11
CA LYS A 27 8.38 13.22 -4.89
C LYS A 27 9.59 13.49 -4.00
N GLN A 28 9.44 14.37 -3.01
CA GLN A 28 10.50 14.65 -2.02
C GLN A 28 10.85 13.41 -1.21
N PHE A 29 9.85 12.64 -0.76
CA PHE A 29 10.04 11.38 -0.05
C PHE A 29 10.80 10.36 -0.91
N ILE A 30 10.40 10.16 -2.17
CA ILE A 30 11.08 9.25 -3.11
C ILE A 30 12.54 9.69 -3.36
N SER A 31 12.76 11.00 -3.56
CA SER A 31 14.11 11.55 -3.72
C SER A 31 14.97 11.39 -2.46
N SER A 32 14.35 11.35 -1.29
CA SER A 32 15.04 11.16 0.01
C SER A 32 15.44 9.71 0.27
N ILE A 33 14.78 8.72 -0.36
CA ILE A 33 14.98 7.29 -0.08
C ILE A 33 15.86 6.57 -1.11
N GLY A 34 16.15 7.17 -2.27
CA GLY A 34 17.02 6.56 -3.28
C GLY A 34 17.62 7.57 -4.24
N GLY A 35 18.95 7.60 -4.35
CA GLY A 35 19.71 8.46 -5.26
C GLY A 35 19.61 8.08 -6.76
N ALA A 36 18.42 7.73 -7.25
CA ALA A 36 18.19 7.41 -8.66
C ALA A 36 17.47 8.56 -9.39
N SER A 37 17.92 8.86 -10.61
CA SER A 37 17.37 9.89 -11.49
C SER A 37 15.93 9.60 -11.91
N LEU A 38 15.10 10.66 -11.99
CA LEU A 38 13.68 10.65 -12.34
C LEU A 38 13.38 9.94 -13.67
N GLU A 39 14.31 9.96 -14.64
CA GLU A 39 14.12 9.30 -15.95
C GLU A 39 14.18 7.77 -15.89
N GLN A 40 14.77 7.20 -14.84
CA GLN A 40 14.80 5.74 -14.65
C GLN A 40 13.51 5.21 -13.97
N ALA A 41 12.74 6.10 -13.32
CA ALA A 41 11.48 5.79 -12.65
C ALA A 41 10.28 5.62 -13.61
N ASP A 42 10.35 6.20 -14.82
CA ASP A 42 9.26 6.14 -15.80
C ASP A 42 9.10 4.77 -16.47
N SER A 43 10.10 3.89 -16.38
CA SER A 43 10.04 2.52 -16.94
C SER A 43 9.67 1.44 -15.92
N ALA A 44 9.64 1.76 -14.63
CA ALA A 44 9.52 0.78 -13.56
C ALA A 44 8.12 0.79 -12.90
N SER A 45 7.45 -0.35 -12.89
CA SER A 45 6.28 -0.55 -12.01
C SER A 45 6.70 -0.40 -10.56
N SER A 46 6.17 0.62 -9.90
CA SER A 46 6.60 1.05 -8.58
C SER A 46 5.72 0.44 -7.49
N THR A 47 6.37 -0.07 -6.45
CA THR A 47 5.70 -0.43 -5.19
C THR A 47 5.73 0.78 -4.29
N ILE A 48 4.59 1.17 -3.73
CA ILE A 48 4.55 2.24 -2.73
C ILE A 48 3.82 1.70 -1.50
N ILE A 49 4.43 1.89 -0.33
CA ILE A 49 3.74 1.77 0.95
C ILE A 49 3.54 3.19 1.44
N LEU A 50 2.29 3.57 1.65
CA LEU A 50 1.94 4.85 2.22
C LEU A 50 1.44 4.63 3.64
N ILE A 51 2.04 5.34 4.59
CA ILE A 51 1.60 5.30 5.98
C ILE A 51 0.94 6.62 6.31
N MET A 52 -0.28 6.53 6.86
CA MET A 52 -1.01 7.67 7.35
C MET A 52 -1.22 7.57 8.85
N ILE A 53 -0.83 8.63 9.53
CA ILE A 53 -1.06 8.85 10.95
C ILE A 53 -2.01 10.06 11.03
N PRO A 54 -3.23 9.93 11.60
CA PRO A 54 -4.08 11.08 11.86
C PRO A 54 -3.35 12.03 12.82
N PHE A 55 -3.43 13.32 12.53
CA PHE A 55 -2.62 14.40 13.12
C PHE A 55 -2.82 14.66 14.63
N ASN A 56 -3.58 13.84 15.36
CA ASN A 56 -3.75 14.02 16.81
C ASN A 56 -2.64 13.30 17.60
N THR A 57 -1.50 14.00 17.68
CA THR A 57 -0.54 14.08 18.78
C THR A 57 -0.46 12.90 19.75
N PHE A 58 0.49 11.99 19.53
CA PHE A 58 1.24 11.33 20.62
C PHE A 58 2.69 11.10 20.16
N PRO A 59 3.68 11.22 21.05
CA PRO A 59 5.03 10.78 20.75
C PRO A 59 4.99 9.26 20.75
N ILE A 60 4.76 8.65 19.59
CA ILE A 60 5.08 7.24 19.43
C ILE A 60 6.61 7.19 19.52
N SER A 61 7.17 6.91 20.71
CA SER A 61 8.62 6.71 20.86
C SER A 61 9.11 5.40 20.21
N ASN A 62 8.24 4.75 19.43
CA ASN A 62 8.50 3.50 18.76
C ASN A 62 8.75 3.81 17.28
N SER A 63 10.00 3.67 16.86
CA SER A 63 10.34 3.64 15.44
C SER A 63 9.83 2.35 14.81
N PHE A 64 9.26 2.44 13.61
CA PHE A 64 8.89 1.27 12.81
C PHE A 64 9.81 1.17 11.59
N ASN A 65 10.27 -0.05 11.29
CA ASN A 65 10.99 -0.31 10.05
C ASN A 65 9.99 -0.73 8.98
N ILE A 66 10.05 -0.09 7.82
CA ILE A 66 9.12 -0.33 6.72
C ILE A 66 9.92 -0.72 5.49
N SER A 67 9.47 -1.77 4.79
CA SER A 67 10.12 -2.22 3.57
C SER A 67 9.08 -2.64 2.55
N SER A 68 9.35 -2.39 1.27
CA SER A 68 8.46 -2.75 0.17
C SER A 68 9.19 -3.55 -0.91
N PHE A 69 8.55 -4.58 -1.45
CA PHE A 69 9.10 -5.44 -2.49
C PHE A 69 8.10 -5.71 -3.61
N ASN A 70 8.53 -5.52 -4.86
CA ASN A 70 7.87 -6.14 -6.02
C ASN A 70 8.49 -7.52 -6.25
N VAL A 71 7.69 -8.59 -6.15
CA VAL A 71 8.20 -9.98 -6.24
C VAL A 71 8.10 -10.59 -7.63
N ASN A 72 7.58 -9.82 -8.59
CA ASN A 72 7.37 -10.20 -9.98
C ASN A 72 6.75 -11.59 -10.13
N GLY A 73 5.67 -11.83 -9.39
CA GLY A 73 4.95 -13.09 -9.35
C GLY A 73 5.54 -14.15 -8.42
N LEU A 74 4.65 -14.83 -7.71
CA LEU A 74 4.97 -15.98 -6.86
C LEU A 74 4.55 -17.33 -7.48
N LYS A 75 4.14 -17.35 -8.76
CA LYS A 75 3.58 -18.53 -9.43
C LYS A 75 4.54 -19.72 -9.50
N MET A 76 5.80 -19.49 -9.85
CA MET A 76 6.86 -20.49 -9.67
C MET A 76 7.62 -20.18 -8.38
N TYR A 77 7.66 -21.14 -7.46
CA TYR A 77 8.38 -21.06 -6.17
C TYR A 77 7.80 -20.14 -5.09
N GLY A 78 6.49 -19.88 -5.09
CA GLY A 78 5.84 -18.99 -4.11
C GLY A 78 6.14 -19.32 -2.64
N GLN A 79 6.28 -20.61 -2.31
CA GLN A 79 6.69 -21.07 -0.97
C GLN A 79 8.10 -20.59 -0.60
N THR A 80 9.06 -20.78 -1.50
CA THR A 80 10.47 -20.42 -1.28
C THR A 80 10.64 -18.91 -1.22
N LYS A 81 10.02 -18.16 -2.15
CA LYS A 81 10.08 -16.69 -2.19
C LYS A 81 9.47 -16.07 -0.93
N ILE A 82 8.30 -16.55 -0.50
CA ILE A 82 7.67 -16.06 0.74
C ILE A 82 8.53 -16.37 1.97
N LYS A 83 9.14 -17.56 2.04
CA LYS A 83 10.06 -17.89 3.13
C LYS A 83 11.28 -16.96 3.14
N GLN A 84 11.87 -16.68 1.97
CA GLN A 84 13.00 -15.74 1.85
C GLN A 84 12.62 -14.32 2.28
N ILE A 85 11.45 -13.84 1.85
CA ILE A 85 10.92 -12.52 2.25
C ILE A 85 10.72 -12.48 3.77
N SER A 86 10.11 -13.52 4.34
CA SER A 86 9.91 -13.61 5.80
C SER A 86 11.22 -13.65 6.57
N SER A 87 12.22 -14.42 6.09
CA SER A 87 13.56 -14.45 6.68
C SER A 87 14.25 -13.09 6.59
N PHE A 88 14.15 -12.40 5.44
CA PHE A 88 14.68 -11.06 5.26
C PHE A 88 14.01 -10.05 6.21
N PHE A 89 12.68 -10.06 6.29
CA PHE A 89 11.91 -9.18 7.19
C PHE A 89 12.31 -9.41 8.64
N SER A 90 12.42 -10.67 9.07
CA SER A 90 12.84 -11.01 10.43
C SER A 90 14.27 -10.53 10.70
N PHE A 91 15.20 -10.75 9.76
CA PHE A 91 16.60 -10.35 9.89
C PHE A 91 16.80 -8.82 9.91
N LYS A 92 15.98 -8.08 9.17
CA LYS A 92 16.01 -6.61 9.14
C LYS A 92 15.07 -5.96 10.16
N HIS A 93 14.42 -6.75 11.02
CA HIS A 93 13.44 -6.28 11.98
C HIS A 93 12.38 -5.37 11.34
N ILE A 94 11.86 -5.77 10.18
CA ILE A 94 10.82 -5.02 9.47
C ILE A 94 9.51 -5.13 10.26
N SER A 95 8.95 -3.99 10.64
CA SER A 95 7.65 -3.89 11.31
C SER A 95 6.50 -4.05 10.31
N PHE A 96 6.63 -3.40 9.15
CA PHE A 96 5.62 -3.41 8.08
C PHE A 96 6.27 -3.71 6.73
N GLY A 97 5.92 -4.84 6.15
CA GLY A 97 6.46 -5.34 4.89
C GLY A 97 5.41 -5.35 3.78
N GLY A 98 5.49 -4.46 2.80
CA GLY A 98 4.62 -4.49 1.62
C GLY A 98 5.20 -5.39 0.55
N VAL A 99 4.39 -6.27 0.00
CA VAL A 99 4.75 -7.15 -1.11
C VAL A 99 3.71 -6.99 -2.20
N VAL A 100 4.14 -6.68 -3.42
CA VAL A 100 3.23 -6.48 -4.55
C VAL A 100 3.57 -7.36 -5.72
N ASN A 101 2.60 -7.48 -6.63
CA ASN A 101 2.68 -8.32 -7.81
C ASN A 101 2.82 -9.81 -7.44
N THR A 102 2.01 -10.26 -6.49
CA THR A 102 2.05 -11.66 -6.01
C THR A 102 1.47 -12.63 -7.02
N TYR A 103 0.46 -12.21 -7.81
CA TYR A 103 -0.34 -13.05 -8.71
C TYR A 103 -0.89 -14.34 -8.05
N LEU A 104 -1.10 -14.34 -6.72
CA LEU A 104 -1.59 -15.49 -5.98
C LEU A 104 -3.04 -15.33 -5.54
N HIS A 105 -3.81 -16.40 -5.68
CA HIS A 105 -5.17 -16.45 -5.15
C HIS A 105 -5.19 -16.46 -3.63
N LEU A 106 -6.22 -15.86 -3.03
CA LEU A 106 -6.34 -15.71 -1.57
C LEU A 106 -6.19 -17.05 -0.82
N LYS A 107 -6.69 -18.15 -1.40
CA LYS A 107 -6.50 -19.52 -0.88
C LYS A 107 -5.03 -19.93 -0.76
N GLN A 108 -4.21 -19.58 -1.76
CA GLN A 108 -2.77 -19.88 -1.76
C GLN A 108 -2.04 -19.02 -0.73
N ILE A 109 -2.38 -17.73 -0.65
CA ILE A 109 -1.81 -16.83 0.35
C ILE A 109 -2.16 -17.29 1.76
N LYS A 110 -3.42 -17.65 2.04
CA LYS A 110 -3.83 -18.21 3.35
C LYS A 110 -3.09 -19.49 3.72
N PHE A 111 -2.73 -20.32 2.74
CA PHE A 111 -1.92 -21.51 2.98
C PHE A 111 -0.45 -21.16 3.24
N LEU A 112 0.09 -20.18 2.52
CA LEU A 112 1.46 -19.70 2.64
C LEU A 112 1.69 -18.95 3.95
N SER A 113 0.74 -18.13 4.38
CA SER A 113 0.84 -17.34 5.61
C SER A 113 0.93 -18.21 6.86
N LYS A 114 0.25 -19.38 6.88
CA LYS A 114 0.36 -20.36 7.98
C LYS A 114 1.79 -20.87 8.24
N ARG A 115 2.68 -20.77 7.25
CA ARG A 115 4.08 -21.21 7.37
C ARG A 115 5.02 -20.11 7.85
N ILE A 116 4.49 -18.91 8.08
CA ILE A 116 5.23 -17.75 8.55
C ILE A 116 4.80 -17.50 9.99
N SER A 117 5.68 -17.79 10.95
CA SER A 117 5.33 -17.71 12.37
C SER A 117 5.47 -16.32 12.98
N ASN A 118 6.19 -15.40 12.32
CA ASN A 118 6.56 -14.11 12.92
C ASN A 118 5.75 -12.93 12.37
N TYR A 119 5.01 -13.15 11.28
CA TYR A 119 4.26 -12.12 10.59
C TYR A 119 2.85 -12.56 10.31
N THR A 120 1.92 -11.63 10.48
CA THR A 120 0.55 -11.75 10.02
C THR A 120 0.45 -11.12 8.62
N VAL A 121 -0.17 -11.83 7.68
CA VAL A 121 -0.24 -11.42 6.27
C VAL A 121 -1.68 -11.07 5.90
N PHE A 122 -1.88 -9.82 5.48
CA PHE A 122 -3.10 -9.31 4.86
C PHE A 122 -2.89 -9.23 3.36
N SER A 123 -3.89 -9.53 2.54
CA SER A 123 -3.70 -9.53 1.08
C SER A 123 -4.98 -9.21 0.36
N SER A 124 -4.85 -8.49 -0.75
CA SER A 124 -5.97 -8.13 -1.60
C SER A 124 -6.55 -9.37 -2.27
N ASP A 125 -7.84 -9.29 -2.59
CA ASP A 125 -8.44 -10.21 -3.53
C ASP A 125 -7.85 -10.01 -4.93
N LEU A 126 -7.82 -11.07 -5.73
CA LEU A 126 -7.45 -10.95 -7.14
C LEU A 126 -8.70 -10.66 -7.96
N ASP A 127 -8.55 -9.80 -8.96
CA ASP A 127 -9.57 -9.67 -9.98
C ASP A 127 -9.57 -10.92 -10.87
N THR A 128 -10.58 -11.77 -10.70
CA THR A 128 -10.82 -12.99 -11.50
C THR A 128 -11.80 -12.75 -12.65
N SER A 129 -12.35 -11.54 -12.81
CA SER A 129 -13.36 -11.24 -13.83
C SER A 129 -12.81 -11.34 -15.26
N LYS A 130 -11.50 -11.12 -15.44
CA LYS A 130 -10.80 -11.30 -16.71
C LYS A 130 -10.07 -12.65 -16.70
N GLN A 131 -10.70 -13.66 -17.31
CA GLN A 131 -10.25 -15.07 -17.39
C GLN A 131 -8.81 -15.33 -17.86
N ILE A 132 -8.03 -14.33 -18.27
CA ILE A 132 -6.78 -14.54 -19.01
C ILE A 132 -5.51 -14.36 -18.17
N LEU A 133 -5.50 -13.55 -17.10
CA LEU A 133 -4.41 -13.54 -16.12
C LEU A 133 -4.92 -12.81 -14.88
N SER A 134 -4.89 -13.47 -13.71
CA SER A 134 -4.94 -12.75 -12.44
C SER A 134 -3.86 -11.68 -12.44
N SER A 135 -4.26 -10.41 -12.53
CA SER A 135 -3.33 -9.27 -12.54
C SER A 135 -3.30 -8.61 -11.16
N GLY A 136 -2.09 -8.28 -10.70
CA GLY A 136 -1.87 -7.64 -9.42
C GLY A 136 -1.68 -8.62 -8.25
N GLY A 137 -2.24 -8.23 -7.11
CA GLY A 137 -2.04 -8.88 -5.82
C GLY A 137 -1.06 -8.07 -4.98
N VAL A 138 -1.59 -7.43 -3.95
CA VAL A 138 -0.83 -6.71 -2.93
C VAL A 138 -1.01 -7.37 -1.58
N SER A 139 0.05 -7.41 -0.79
CA SER A 139 0.10 -8.06 0.51
C SER A 139 0.83 -7.18 1.51
N LEU A 140 0.33 -7.11 2.73
CA LEU A 140 0.99 -6.45 3.87
C LEU A 140 1.34 -7.48 4.92
N PHE A 141 2.61 -7.55 5.26
CA PHE A 141 3.18 -8.31 6.35
C PHE A 141 3.32 -7.39 7.55
N ILE A 142 2.73 -7.76 8.67
CA ILE A 142 2.80 -7.01 9.93
C ILE A 142 3.44 -7.92 10.96
N ASP A 143 4.47 -7.43 11.65
CA ASP A 143 5.06 -8.16 12.78
C ASP A 143 3.96 -8.57 13.77
N ASN A 144 3.99 -9.81 14.26
CA ASN A 144 2.90 -10.34 15.06
C ASN A 144 2.61 -9.52 16.32
N VAL A 145 3.59 -8.85 16.91
CA VAL A 145 3.38 -7.96 18.06
C VAL A 145 2.50 -6.78 17.67
N LEU A 146 2.69 -6.23 16.48
CA LEU A 146 1.90 -5.11 15.95
C LEU A 146 0.56 -5.58 15.36
N ALA A 147 0.51 -6.81 14.84
CA ALA A 147 -0.70 -7.39 14.26
C ALA A 147 -1.85 -7.50 15.28
N LEU A 148 -1.54 -7.58 16.58
CA LEU A 148 -2.52 -7.54 17.68
C LEU A 148 -3.32 -6.23 17.72
N HIS A 149 -2.80 -5.16 17.12
CA HIS A 149 -3.45 -3.85 17.08
C HIS A 149 -4.32 -3.64 15.84
N VAL A 150 -4.34 -4.57 14.89
CA VAL A 150 -5.18 -4.46 13.70
C VAL A 150 -6.65 -4.50 14.10
N GLN A 151 -7.41 -3.49 13.68
CA GLN A 151 -8.85 -3.40 13.88
C GLN A 151 -9.62 -3.64 12.60
N ASP A 152 -9.11 -3.13 11.48
CA ASP A 152 -9.81 -3.24 10.21
C ASP A 152 -8.83 -3.48 9.06
N PHE A 153 -9.30 -4.20 8.06
CA PHE A 153 -8.60 -4.52 6.83
C PHE A 153 -9.57 -4.44 5.66
N ILE A 154 -9.22 -3.64 4.67
CA ILE A 154 -10.03 -3.44 3.46
C ILE A 154 -9.17 -3.71 2.23
N SER A 155 -9.61 -4.65 1.40
CA SER A 155 -9.10 -4.87 0.04
C SER A 155 -9.88 -4.01 -0.93
N HIS A 156 -9.37 -2.83 -1.28
CA HIS A 156 -10.04 -1.89 -2.20
C HIS A 156 -10.04 -2.39 -3.65
N SER A 157 -8.93 -3.01 -4.06
CA SER A 157 -8.77 -3.66 -5.37
C SER A 157 -7.61 -4.64 -5.32
N SER A 158 -7.33 -5.35 -6.41
CA SER A 158 -6.12 -6.19 -6.51
C SER A 158 -4.81 -5.41 -6.45
N HIS A 159 -4.86 -4.07 -6.51
CA HIS A 159 -3.70 -3.18 -6.51
C HIS A 159 -3.63 -2.27 -5.29
N LEU A 160 -4.66 -2.25 -4.43
CA LEU A 160 -4.73 -1.38 -3.26
C LEU A 160 -5.41 -2.09 -2.09
N LEU A 161 -4.74 -2.13 -0.95
CA LEU A 161 -5.33 -2.50 0.33
C LEU A 161 -5.02 -1.46 1.39
N SER A 162 -5.83 -1.44 2.45
CA SER A 162 -5.57 -0.66 3.66
C SER A 162 -5.73 -1.51 4.92
N VAL A 163 -4.88 -1.30 5.92
CA VAL A 163 -5.00 -1.88 7.26
C VAL A 163 -4.97 -0.77 8.30
N ASP A 164 -5.94 -0.81 9.21
CA ASP A 164 -6.04 0.08 10.36
C ASP A 164 -5.54 -0.62 11.62
N LEU A 165 -4.60 0.04 12.29
CA LEU A 165 -4.11 -0.35 13.61
C LEU A 165 -4.55 0.69 14.62
N TYR A 166 -5.00 0.24 15.79
CA TYR A 166 -5.33 1.10 16.93
C TYR A 166 -4.45 0.74 18.11
N PHE A 167 -3.66 1.70 18.55
CA PHE A 167 -2.81 1.58 19.73
C PHE A 167 -3.52 2.17 20.95
N LYS A 168 -3.08 1.74 22.13
CA LYS A 168 -3.54 2.30 23.40
C LYS A 168 -3.27 3.81 23.40
N GLY A 169 -4.27 4.62 23.76
CA GLY A 169 -4.20 6.09 23.67
C GLY A 169 -4.83 6.70 22.41
N SER A 170 -5.69 5.94 21.72
CA SER A 170 -6.49 6.42 20.57
C SER A 170 -5.69 6.77 19.31
N VAL A 171 -4.42 6.37 19.23
CA VAL A 171 -3.62 6.52 18.01
C VAL A 171 -4.08 5.50 16.98
N LYS A 172 -4.68 6.00 15.91
CA LYS A 172 -4.98 5.21 14.72
C LYS A 172 -3.79 5.28 13.75
N LEU A 173 -3.42 4.18 13.14
CA LEU A 173 -2.43 4.11 12.06
C LEU A 173 -3.08 3.40 10.89
N ARG A 174 -3.19 4.07 9.74
CA ARG A 174 -3.68 3.43 8.51
C ARG A 174 -2.52 3.23 7.56
N ILE A 175 -2.32 1.99 7.14
CA ILE A 175 -1.26 1.62 6.19
C ILE A 175 -1.92 1.23 4.87
N PHE A 176 -1.51 1.88 3.80
CA PHE A 176 -1.88 1.52 2.44
C PHE A 176 -0.72 0.80 1.75
N VAL A 177 -1.02 -0.31 1.08
CA VAL A 177 -0.08 -0.96 0.15
C VAL A 177 -0.67 -0.81 -1.24
N ILE A 178 0.09 -0.17 -2.13
CA ILE A 178 -0.33 0.09 -3.49
C ILE A 178 0.70 -0.42 -4.50
N TYR A 179 0.19 -1.05 -5.56
CA TYR A 179 0.93 -1.30 -6.79
C TYR A 179 0.47 -0.30 -7.84
N ILE A 180 1.39 0.51 -8.35
CA ILE A 180 1.08 1.40 -9.47
C ILE A 180 1.46 0.66 -10.78
N PRO A 181 0.48 0.36 -11.65
CA PRO A 181 0.74 -0.27 -12.95
C PRO A 181 1.72 0.54 -13.81
N PRO A 182 2.42 -0.13 -14.74
CA PRO A 182 3.38 0.54 -15.60
C PRO A 182 2.66 1.52 -16.54
N PRO A 183 3.35 2.55 -17.08
CA PRO A 183 2.70 3.54 -17.95
C PRO A 183 2.05 2.98 -19.22
N ALA A 184 2.42 1.76 -19.63
CA ALA A 184 1.76 1.04 -20.73
C ALA A 184 0.29 0.72 -20.41
N GLU A 185 -0.06 0.54 -19.14
CA GLU A 185 -1.39 0.20 -18.66
C GLU A 185 -2.14 1.46 -18.14
N ARG A 186 -2.24 2.48 -18.98
CA ARG A 186 -2.71 3.83 -18.58
C ARG A 186 -4.05 3.86 -17.87
N ALA A 187 -5.06 3.13 -18.38
CA ALA A 187 -6.40 3.11 -17.79
C ALA A 187 -6.36 2.56 -16.36
N LEU A 188 -5.81 1.36 -16.19
CA LEU A 188 -5.67 0.72 -14.87
C LEU A 188 -4.84 1.57 -13.90
N ARG A 189 -3.79 2.24 -14.41
CA ARG A 189 -2.98 3.17 -13.62
C ARG A 189 -3.80 4.36 -13.13
N SER A 190 -4.60 4.99 -14.00
CA SER A 190 -5.46 6.11 -13.62
C SER A 190 -6.49 5.68 -12.58
N ASP A 191 -7.21 4.59 -12.83
CA ASP A 191 -8.22 4.04 -11.92
C ASP A 191 -7.62 3.75 -10.53
N THR A 192 -6.41 3.21 -10.49
CA THR A 192 -5.70 2.89 -9.24
C THR A 192 -5.29 4.14 -8.47
N ILE A 193 -4.84 5.19 -9.17
CA ILE A 193 -4.47 6.47 -8.56
C ILE A 193 -5.72 7.20 -8.05
N GLU A 194 -6.78 7.25 -8.83
CA GLU A 194 -8.06 7.85 -8.44
C GLU A 194 -8.66 7.16 -7.22
N LEU A 195 -8.63 5.82 -7.20
CA LEU A 195 -9.07 5.04 -6.05
C LEU A 195 -8.24 5.36 -4.80
N LEU A 196 -6.90 5.47 -4.94
CA LEU A 196 -6.05 5.89 -3.82
C LEU A 196 -6.47 7.28 -3.33
N ILE A 197 -6.58 8.27 -4.22
CA ILE A 197 -6.96 9.64 -3.86
C ILE A 197 -8.31 9.65 -3.13
N HIS A 198 -9.30 8.91 -3.64
CA HIS A 198 -10.60 8.76 -2.99
C HIS A 198 -10.45 8.21 -1.56
N GLN A 199 -9.65 7.16 -1.37
CA GLN A 199 -9.39 6.58 -0.04
C GLN A 199 -8.59 7.50 0.89
N LEU A 200 -7.78 8.41 0.36
CA LEU A 200 -7.05 9.41 1.13
C LEU A 200 -7.95 10.60 1.55
N ILE A 201 -8.90 10.99 0.70
CA ILE A 201 -9.81 12.11 0.96
C ILE A 201 -10.93 11.68 1.93
N CYS A 202 -11.49 10.48 1.77
CA CYS A 202 -12.54 9.94 2.63
C CYS A 202 -12.05 9.49 4.02
N LEU A 203 -10.90 9.98 4.51
CA LEU A 203 -10.34 9.70 5.84
C LEU A 203 -10.98 10.51 6.98
N TRP A 204 -12.14 11.13 6.73
CA TRP A 204 -12.88 11.96 7.68
C TRP A 204 -14.33 11.53 7.73
#